data_AF-K3XQW8-F1
#
_entry.id   AF-K3XQW8-F1
#
_cell.length_a   1.000
_cell.length_b   1.000
_cell.length_c   1.000
_cell.angle_alpha   90.00
_cell.angle_beta   90.00
_cell.angle_gamma   90.00
#
_symmetry.space_group_name_H-M   'P 1'
#
loop_
_entity.id
_entity.type
_entity.pdbx_description
1 polymer ?
#
loop_
_entity_poly.entity_id
_entity_poly.type
_entity_poly.pdbx_seq_one_letter_code
_entity_poly.pdbx_strand_id
1 'polypeptide(L)'
;MEHEEVNLSAEAEEAEDQQAAGDIVVDGFDPTEDELVLHFLRPQLRGFPPRVAGAVLEADPCGAAPWELLARYGLREQGHFFAARGRRRPFVRRAVAGAGAWMHSSTRAGRSVTDLGVVVRWSRVKFCFYTRGGPGGAGAGQQRSTGWVMDEYEITDPGCYRRRDEEGEEDEYWVVCRVRKSKRP
;
A
#
# COMPACT_ATOMS: atom_id res chain seq x y z
N MET A 1 26.76 -31.71 -63.38
CA MET A 1 26.78 -30.38 -64.00
C MET A 1 25.58 -29.65 -63.41
N GLU A 2 25.80 -29.07 -62.23
CA GLU A 2 25.70 -27.61 -61.94
C GLU A 2 24.34 -27.35 -61.27
N HIS A 3 24.27 -27.34 -59.93
CA HIS A 3 24.35 -26.19 -59.01
C HIS A 3 23.31 -25.09 -59.29
N GLU A 4 22.33 -24.93 -58.38
CA GLU A 4 21.77 -23.61 -57.98
C GLU A 4 20.96 -23.81 -56.68
N GLU A 5 21.62 -23.70 -55.53
CA GLU A 5 21.59 -22.54 -54.61
C GLU A 5 20.29 -22.42 -53.79
N VAL A 6 20.39 -22.94 -52.57
CA VAL A 6 19.56 -22.62 -51.41
C VAL A 6 19.74 -21.14 -51.08
N ASN A 7 18.67 -20.36 -51.13
CA ASN A 7 18.66 -19.03 -50.52
C ASN A 7 17.68 -18.96 -49.36
N LEU A 8 18.25 -18.58 -48.21
CA LEU A 8 17.60 -18.32 -46.94
C LEU A 8 16.86 -16.98 -47.02
N SER A 9 15.60 -16.96 -46.61
CA SER A 9 15.01 -15.79 -45.97
C SER A 9 13.86 -16.26 -45.09
N ALA A 10 14.21 -16.71 -43.87
CA ALA A 10 13.28 -16.80 -42.77
C ALA A 10 13.05 -15.37 -42.28
N GLU A 11 11.90 -14.80 -42.60
CA GLU A 11 11.44 -13.53 -42.02
C GLU A 11 11.12 -13.80 -40.54
N ALA A 12 11.96 -13.26 -39.67
CA ALA A 12 11.73 -13.24 -38.23
C ALA A 12 10.59 -12.25 -37.96
N GLU A 13 9.41 -12.76 -37.60
CA GLU A 13 8.38 -11.93 -36.97
C GLU A 13 8.88 -11.50 -35.58
N GLU A 14 9.36 -10.27 -35.49
CA GLU A 14 9.58 -9.58 -34.22
C GLU A 14 8.21 -9.37 -33.55
N ALA A 15 7.95 -10.17 -32.52
CA ALA A 15 6.85 -9.94 -31.60
C ALA A 15 7.14 -8.66 -30.79
N GLU A 16 6.57 -7.54 -31.22
CA GLU A 16 6.45 -6.35 -30.38
C GLU A 16 5.45 -6.64 -29.25
N ASP A 17 5.97 -7.13 -28.12
CA ASP A 17 5.27 -7.09 -26.83
C ASP A 17 5.17 -5.63 -26.37
N GLN A 18 4.24 -4.90 -26.97
CA GLN A 18 3.80 -3.61 -26.45
C GLN A 18 2.94 -3.87 -25.22
N GLN A 19 3.64 -4.04 -24.10
CA GLN A 19 3.05 -4.05 -22.77
C GLN A 19 2.50 -2.65 -22.47
N ALA A 20 1.29 -2.41 -22.95
CA ALA A 20 0.49 -1.29 -22.53
C ALA A 20 0.14 -1.51 -21.05
N ALA A 21 0.94 -0.90 -20.17
CA ALA A 21 0.56 -0.62 -18.79
C ALA A 21 -0.65 0.32 -18.84
N GLY A 22 -1.81 -0.26 -19.10
CA GLY A 22 -3.08 0.44 -19.01
C GLY A 22 -3.28 0.84 -17.55
N ASP A 23 -3.48 2.14 -17.33
CA ASP A 23 -4.02 2.71 -16.10
C ASP A 23 -5.38 2.06 -15.81
N ILE A 24 -5.37 0.88 -15.19
CA ILE A 24 -6.56 0.31 -14.58
C ILE A 24 -6.74 1.07 -13.27
N VAL A 25 -7.37 2.24 -13.39
CA VAL A 25 -8.06 2.84 -12.25
C VAL A 25 -9.24 1.91 -11.98
N VAL A 26 -9.05 0.96 -11.08
CA VAL A 26 -10.13 0.04 -10.66
C VAL A 26 -11.18 0.88 -9.94
N ASP A 27 -12.20 1.31 -10.69
CA ASP A 27 -13.40 1.91 -10.12
C ASP A 27 -13.99 0.90 -9.13
N GLY A 28 -14.20 1.33 -7.88
CA GLY A 28 -14.79 0.47 -6.86
C GLY A 28 -13.85 -0.48 -6.10
N PHE A 29 -12.52 -0.29 -6.12
CA PHE A 29 -11.63 -1.06 -5.24
C PHE A 29 -11.83 -0.71 -3.75
N ASP A 30 -12.67 -1.48 -3.06
CA ASP A 30 -12.98 -1.39 -1.63
C ASP A 30 -12.88 -2.78 -0.96
N PRO A 31 -11.66 -3.34 -0.85
CA PRO A 31 -11.47 -4.67 -0.27
C PRO A 31 -11.90 -4.70 1.20
N THR A 32 -12.45 -5.85 1.60
CA THR A 32 -12.67 -6.18 3.01
C THR A 32 -11.34 -6.31 3.76
N GLU A 33 -11.39 -6.31 5.10
CA GLU A 33 -10.19 -6.52 5.92
C GLU A 33 -9.53 -7.88 5.62
N ASP A 34 -10.32 -8.91 5.36
CA ASP A 34 -9.83 -10.25 5.01
C ASP A 34 -9.15 -10.26 3.64
N GLU A 35 -9.74 -9.64 2.63
CA GLU A 35 -9.13 -9.55 1.29
C GLU A 35 -7.82 -8.74 1.36
N LEU A 36 -7.83 -7.60 2.06
CA LEU A 36 -6.64 -6.76 2.22
C LEU A 36 -5.48 -7.53 2.86
N VAL A 37 -5.77 -8.30 3.92
CA VAL A 37 -4.76 -9.07 4.65
C VAL A 37 -4.31 -10.31 3.85
N LEU A 38 -5.25 -11.11 3.35
CA LEU A 38 -4.96 -12.42 2.77
C LEU A 38 -4.54 -12.37 1.30
N HIS A 39 -4.98 -11.36 0.54
CA HIS A 39 -4.78 -11.28 -0.91
C HIS A 39 -3.83 -10.17 -1.35
N PHE A 40 -3.49 -9.23 -0.45
CA PHE A 40 -2.52 -8.17 -0.73
C PHE A 40 -1.35 -8.21 0.23
N LEU A 41 -1.57 -8.01 1.53
CA LEU A 41 -0.48 -7.88 2.49
C LEU A 41 0.32 -9.19 2.69
N ARG A 42 -0.35 -10.32 2.90
CA ARG A 42 0.34 -11.61 3.12
C ARG A 42 1.13 -12.07 1.89
N PRO A 43 0.63 -11.97 0.64
CA PRO A 43 1.42 -12.22 -0.55
C PRO A 43 2.62 -11.29 -0.70
N GLN A 44 2.45 -9.98 -0.46
CA GLN A 44 3.56 -9.00 -0.51
C GLN A 44 4.68 -9.36 0.47
N LEU A 45 4.32 -9.74 1.70
CA LEU A 45 5.26 -10.18 2.74
C LEU A 45 5.96 -11.52 2.42
N ARG A 46 5.51 -12.24 1.39
CA ARG A 46 6.11 -13.48 0.88
C ARG A 46 6.88 -13.27 -0.42
N GLY A 47 6.97 -12.03 -0.91
CA GLY A 47 7.56 -11.72 -2.21
C GLY A 47 6.73 -12.17 -3.41
N PHE A 48 5.44 -12.47 -3.22
CA PHE A 48 4.54 -12.78 -4.34
C PHE A 48 3.91 -11.49 -4.88
N PRO A 49 3.69 -11.39 -6.20
CA PRO A 49 3.00 -10.25 -6.79
C PRO A 49 1.56 -10.15 -6.27
N PRO A 50 1.01 -8.93 -6.13
CA PRO A 50 -0.37 -8.74 -5.68
C PRO A 50 -1.36 -9.33 -6.69
N ARG A 51 -2.49 -9.86 -6.20
CA ARG A 51 -3.51 -10.49 -7.06
C ARG A 51 -4.07 -9.55 -8.13
N VAL A 52 -4.17 -8.26 -7.81
CA VAL A 52 -4.62 -7.21 -8.73
C VAL A 52 -3.50 -6.18 -8.83
N ALA A 53 -2.86 -6.12 -10.01
CA ALA A 53 -1.80 -5.16 -10.28
C ALA A 53 -2.34 -3.73 -10.15
N GLY A 54 -1.54 -2.84 -9.54
CA GLY A 54 -1.88 -1.43 -9.37
C GLY A 54 -2.94 -1.11 -8.30
N ALA A 55 -3.60 -2.11 -7.71
CA ALA A 55 -4.64 -1.88 -6.69
C ALA A 55 -4.10 -1.36 -5.36
N VAL A 56 -2.87 -1.72 -5.01
CA VAL A 56 -2.13 -1.23 -3.83
C VAL A 56 -0.76 -0.75 -4.31
N LEU A 57 -0.44 0.51 -4.02
CA LEU A 57 0.73 1.20 -4.55
C LEU A 57 1.86 1.27 -3.53
N GLU A 58 3.13 1.20 -3.94
CA GLU A 58 4.24 1.37 -3.00
C GLU A 58 4.48 2.85 -2.69
N ALA A 59 4.17 3.27 -1.46
CA ALA A 59 4.40 4.62 -0.96
C ALA A 59 4.27 4.66 0.57
N ASP A 60 5.01 5.56 1.23
CA ASP A 60 4.75 5.87 2.65
C ASP A 60 3.70 6.99 2.78
N PRO A 61 2.52 6.73 3.36
CA PRO A 61 1.49 7.74 3.53
C PRO A 61 1.84 8.87 4.51
N CYS A 62 2.91 8.70 5.28
CA CYS A 62 3.42 9.73 6.17
C CYS A 62 4.39 10.70 5.48
N GLY A 63 4.78 10.44 4.22
CA GLY A 63 5.72 11.27 3.47
C GLY A 63 5.12 12.54 2.84
N ALA A 64 3.79 12.66 2.77
CA ALA A 64 3.09 13.78 2.16
C ALA A 64 1.72 14.02 2.78
N ALA A 65 1.09 15.16 2.49
CA ALA A 65 -0.29 15.38 2.90
C ALA A 65 -1.22 14.41 2.15
N PRO A 66 -2.36 13.99 2.74
CA PRO A 66 -3.22 12.96 2.14
C PRO A 66 -3.70 13.28 0.72
N TRP A 67 -4.05 14.55 0.45
CA TRP A 67 -4.50 15.00 -0.87
C TRP A 67 -3.37 15.05 -1.90
N GLU A 68 -2.16 15.43 -1.48
CA GLU A 68 -0.97 15.41 -2.34
C GLU A 68 -0.55 13.99 -2.67
N LEU A 69 -0.55 13.10 -1.67
CA LEU A 69 -0.26 11.68 -1.84
C LEU A 69 -1.17 11.08 -2.90
N LEU A 70 -2.49 11.25 -2.77
CA LEU A 70 -3.44 10.68 -3.73
C LEU A 70 -3.29 11.31 -5.12
N ALA A 71 -3.11 12.63 -5.21
CA ALA A 71 -2.91 13.31 -6.49
C ALA A 71 -1.69 12.81 -7.26
N ARG A 72 -0.59 12.45 -6.57
CA ARG A 72 0.62 11.87 -7.20
C ARG A 72 0.35 10.57 -7.96
N TYR A 73 -0.67 9.82 -7.55
CA TYR A 73 -1.05 8.53 -8.13
C TYR A 73 -2.38 8.60 -8.89
N GLY A 74 -2.88 9.80 -9.22
CA GLY A 74 -4.15 9.96 -9.93
C GLY A 74 -5.40 9.58 -9.12
N LEU A 75 -5.26 9.39 -7.81
CA LEU A 75 -6.35 9.01 -6.91
C LEU A 75 -7.05 10.25 -6.35
N ARG A 76 -8.35 10.14 -6.07
CA ARG A 76 -9.17 11.29 -5.60
C ARG A 76 -9.71 11.11 -4.19
N GLU A 77 -10.43 10.02 -3.93
CA GLU A 77 -11.19 9.86 -2.68
C GLU A 77 -10.52 8.92 -1.67
N GLN A 78 -9.87 7.89 -2.18
CA GLN A 78 -9.20 6.87 -1.38
C GLN A 78 -8.03 6.23 -2.15
N GLY A 79 -7.13 5.61 -1.41
CA GLY A 79 -6.00 4.85 -1.94
C GLY A 79 -5.50 3.82 -0.93
N HIS A 80 -4.85 2.79 -1.46
CA HIS A 80 -4.21 1.73 -0.69
C HIS A 80 -2.72 1.74 -1.00
N PHE A 81 -1.90 1.65 0.04
CA PHE A 81 -0.46 1.76 -0.09
C PHE A 81 0.27 0.68 0.67
N PHE A 82 1.25 0.04 0.04
CA PHE A 82 2.28 -0.72 0.72
C PHE A 82 3.29 0.26 1.29
N ALA A 83 3.41 0.29 2.60
CA ALA A 83 4.38 1.11 3.29
C ALA A 83 5.40 0.20 3.99
N ALA A 84 6.67 0.45 3.74
CA ALA A 84 7.75 -0.28 4.37
C ALA A 84 7.96 0.24 5.81
N ARG A 85 8.26 -0.68 6.73
CA ARG A 85 8.41 -0.41 8.17
C ARG A 85 9.62 -1.14 8.71
N GLY A 86 10.39 -0.47 9.57
CA GLY A 86 11.57 -1.04 10.19
C GLY A 86 11.29 -1.66 11.55
N ARG A 87 11.62 -2.95 11.75
CA ARG A 87 11.52 -3.62 13.07
C ARG A 87 12.43 -2.97 14.11
N ARG A 88 13.62 -2.52 13.68
CA ARG A 88 14.61 -1.80 14.50
C ARG A 88 14.40 -0.28 14.52
N ARG A 89 13.38 0.22 13.81
CA ARG A 89 13.00 1.63 13.71
C ARG A 89 11.47 1.75 13.86
N PRO A 90 10.93 1.43 15.05
CA PRO A 90 9.48 1.38 15.25
C PRO A 90 8.82 2.77 15.17
N PHE A 91 9.60 3.85 15.29
CA PHE A 91 9.07 5.20 15.26
C PHE A 91 8.93 5.71 13.82
N VAL A 92 7.72 5.64 13.29
CA VAL A 92 7.35 6.29 12.04
C VAL A 92 7.08 7.77 12.31
N ARG A 93 7.77 8.67 11.61
CA ARG A 93 7.49 10.12 11.70
C ARG A 93 6.10 10.39 11.13
N ARG A 94 5.16 10.77 11.99
CA ARG A 94 3.76 11.04 11.62
C ARG A 94 3.47 12.51 11.28
N ALA A 95 4.48 13.37 11.31
CA ALA A 95 4.38 14.78 10.96
C ALA A 95 4.81 15.04 9.52
N VAL A 96 3.93 15.66 8.74
CA VAL A 96 4.18 16.10 7.37
C VAL A 96 4.57 17.57 7.40
N ALA A 97 5.82 17.86 7.02
CA ALA A 97 6.37 19.21 7.07
C ALA A 97 5.52 20.19 6.26
N GLY A 98 5.16 21.32 6.87
CA GLY A 98 4.34 22.36 6.23
C GLY A 98 2.85 22.04 6.08
N ALA A 99 2.41 20.80 6.31
CA ALA A 99 1.02 20.40 6.11
C ALA A 99 0.27 20.05 7.41
N GLY A 100 0.81 19.16 8.24
CA GLY A 100 0.06 18.64 9.39
C GLY A 100 0.66 17.41 10.04
N ALA A 101 -0.15 16.67 10.79
CA ALA A 101 0.26 15.43 11.44
C ALA A 101 -0.86 14.39 11.47
N TRP A 102 -0.48 13.12 11.31
CA TRP A 102 -1.31 11.96 11.58
C TRP A 102 -1.34 11.69 13.10
N MET A 103 -2.53 11.76 13.68
CA MET A 103 -2.75 11.52 15.12
C MET A 103 -3.44 10.17 15.32
N HIS A 104 -2.97 9.38 16.28
CA HIS A 104 -3.60 8.10 16.64
C HIS A 104 -5.05 8.33 17.06
N SER A 105 -5.94 7.45 16.60
CA SER A 105 -7.37 7.47 16.93
C SER A 105 -7.81 6.20 17.64
N SER A 106 -7.47 5.02 17.10
CA SER A 106 -7.82 3.75 17.72
C SER A 106 -6.96 2.60 17.19
N THR A 107 -6.97 1.48 17.91
CA THR A 107 -6.34 0.22 17.49
C THR A 107 -7.36 -0.90 17.62
N ARG A 108 -7.37 -1.83 16.66
CA ARG A 108 -8.23 -3.01 16.67
C ARG A 108 -7.42 -4.24 16.27
N ALA A 109 -7.52 -5.32 17.04
CA ALA A 109 -7.03 -6.63 16.63
C ALA A 109 -8.08 -7.36 15.77
N GLY A 110 -7.62 -8.18 14.84
CA GLY A 110 -8.44 -8.99 13.96
C GLY A 110 -7.79 -10.32 13.60
N ARG A 111 -8.56 -11.18 12.96
CA ARG A 111 -8.10 -12.47 12.45
C ARG A 111 -8.79 -12.78 11.13
N SER A 112 -8.05 -13.36 10.20
CA SER A 112 -8.54 -13.89 8.94
C SER A 112 -8.15 -15.36 8.83
N VAL A 113 -8.90 -16.16 8.09
CA VAL A 113 -8.61 -17.60 7.93
C VAL A 113 -8.46 -17.91 6.45
N THR A 114 -7.37 -18.56 6.06
CA THR A 114 -7.17 -18.97 4.66
C THR A 114 -8.06 -20.15 4.29
N ASP A 115 -8.19 -20.43 3.00
CA ASP A 115 -8.89 -21.61 2.48
C ASP A 115 -8.31 -22.95 3.01
N LEU A 116 -7.03 -22.94 3.40
CA LEU A 116 -6.32 -24.08 4.00
C LEU A 116 -6.44 -24.13 5.54
N GLY A 117 -7.28 -23.29 6.15
CA GLY A 117 -7.51 -23.25 7.59
C GLY A 117 -6.42 -22.55 8.41
N VAL A 118 -5.49 -21.83 7.78
CA VAL A 118 -4.42 -21.10 8.49
C VAL A 118 -5.00 -19.80 9.05
N VAL A 119 -4.89 -19.61 10.37
CA VAL A 119 -5.32 -18.38 11.04
C VAL A 119 -4.24 -17.32 10.96
N VAL A 120 -4.55 -16.19 10.32
CA VAL A 120 -3.68 -15.02 10.18
C VAL A 120 -4.17 -13.94 11.14
N ARG A 121 -3.36 -13.61 12.16
CA ARG A 121 -3.67 -12.53 13.12
C ARG A 121 -3.10 -11.21 12.63
N TRP A 122 -3.89 -10.15 12.77
CA TRP A 122 -3.51 -8.81 12.32
C TRP A 122 -3.99 -7.73 13.28
N SER A 123 -3.40 -6.55 13.16
CA SER A 123 -3.84 -5.33 13.84
C SER A 123 -4.14 -4.24 12.82
N ARG A 124 -5.15 -3.42 13.11
CA ARG A 124 -5.50 -2.21 12.37
C ARG A 124 -5.36 -1.02 13.30
N VAL A 125 -4.48 -0.09 12.95
CA VAL A 125 -4.30 1.16 13.67
C VAL A 125 -4.88 2.31 12.84
N LYS A 126 -5.80 3.06 13.43
CA LYS A 126 -6.48 4.18 12.80
C LYS A 126 -5.86 5.50 13.20
N PHE A 127 -5.65 6.37 12.23
CA PHE A 127 -5.14 7.72 12.39
C PHE A 127 -6.06 8.74 11.71
N CYS A 128 -6.06 9.96 12.24
CA CYS A 128 -6.75 11.12 11.66
C CYS A 128 -5.71 12.21 11.37
N PHE A 129 -5.81 12.86 10.21
CA PHE A 129 -4.87 13.93 9.83
C PHE A 129 -5.38 15.30 10.29
N TYR A 130 -4.52 16.04 10.98
CA TYR A 130 -4.80 17.38 11.46
C TYR A 130 -3.82 18.39 10.87
N THR A 131 -4.34 19.52 10.39
CA THR A 131 -3.52 20.67 10.01
C THR A 131 -3.34 21.59 11.21
N ARG A 132 -2.23 22.33 11.23
CA ARG A 132 -2.02 23.40 12.20
C ARG A 132 -2.56 24.71 11.62
N GLY A 133 -3.36 25.44 12.38
CA GLY A 133 -3.76 26.81 12.01
C GLY A 133 -2.53 27.68 11.79
N GLY A 134 -2.52 28.43 10.67
CA GLY A 134 -1.41 29.29 10.28
C GLY A 134 -1.09 30.37 11.32
N PRO A 135 0.15 30.89 11.33
CA PRO A 135 0.51 31.99 12.21
C PRO A 135 -0.36 33.22 11.89
N GLY A 136 -1.08 33.75 12.89
CA GLY A 136 -1.83 35.01 12.79
C GLY A 136 -3.29 34.92 12.34
N GLY A 137 -3.83 33.72 12.07
CA GLY A 137 -5.26 33.54 11.76
C GLY A 137 -6.13 33.22 12.99
N ALA A 138 -7.45 33.34 12.87
CA ALA A 138 -8.38 32.82 13.87
C ALA A 138 -8.13 31.31 14.06
N GLY A 139 -7.66 30.89 15.25
CA GLY A 139 -7.22 29.52 15.52
C GLY A 139 -5.72 29.25 15.28
N ALA A 140 -4.87 30.27 15.31
CA ALA A 140 -3.42 30.11 15.32
C ALA A 140 -2.99 29.14 16.44
N GLY A 141 -2.25 28.09 16.07
CA GLY A 141 -1.82 27.04 17.01
C GLY A 141 -2.86 25.96 17.31
N GLN A 142 -4.13 26.12 16.91
CA GLN A 142 -5.14 25.07 17.05
C GLN A 142 -5.01 24.03 15.94
N GLN A 143 -5.12 22.75 16.32
CA GLN A 143 -5.22 21.64 15.38
C GLN A 143 -6.63 21.58 14.79
N ARG A 144 -6.73 21.51 13.47
CA ARG A 144 -8.01 21.36 12.75
C ARG A 144 -8.07 19.99 12.09
N SER A 145 -9.14 19.25 12.36
CA SER A 145 -9.39 17.99 11.66
C SER A 145 -9.58 18.29 10.18
N THR A 146 -8.88 17.54 9.33
CA THR A 146 -9.03 17.65 7.87
C THR A 146 -10.07 16.69 7.31
N GLY A 147 -10.63 15.82 8.15
CA GLY A 147 -11.48 14.71 7.74
C GLY A 147 -10.72 13.55 7.10
N TRP A 148 -9.41 13.64 6.86
CA TRP A 148 -8.63 12.52 6.33
C TRP A 148 -8.32 11.47 7.39
N VAL A 149 -8.44 10.21 7.00
CA VAL A 149 -8.25 9.03 7.83
C VAL A 149 -7.28 8.08 7.16
N MET A 150 -6.42 7.46 7.96
CA MET A 150 -5.55 6.36 7.55
C MET A 150 -5.79 5.16 8.45
N ASP A 151 -6.07 4.00 7.86
CA ASP A 151 -6.11 2.71 8.55
C ASP A 151 -4.84 1.93 8.13
N GLU A 152 -3.94 1.61 9.08
CA GLU A 152 -2.70 0.85 8.87
C GLU A 152 -2.89 -0.59 9.35
N TYR A 153 -2.69 -1.56 8.46
CA TYR A 153 -2.88 -2.99 8.71
C TYR A 153 -1.52 -3.71 8.77
N GLU A 154 -1.29 -4.45 9.84
CA GLU A 154 -0.09 -5.25 10.07
C GLU A 154 -0.47 -6.69 10.42
N ILE A 155 0.18 -7.67 9.79
CA ILE A 155 0.12 -9.07 10.26
C ILE A 155 1.05 -9.22 11.46
N THR A 156 0.47 -9.46 12.63
CA THR A 156 1.17 -9.42 13.93
C THR A 156 1.94 -10.70 14.23
N ASP A 157 1.68 -11.78 13.50
CA ASP A 157 2.37 -13.06 13.64
C ASP A 157 3.22 -13.34 12.39
N PRO A 158 4.55 -13.14 12.46
CA PRO A 158 5.44 -13.40 11.34
C PRO A 158 5.42 -14.83 10.82
N GLY A 159 5.06 -15.82 11.64
CA GLY A 159 4.92 -17.22 11.22
C GLY A 159 3.82 -17.42 10.17
N CYS A 160 2.92 -16.45 10.00
CA CYS A 160 1.87 -16.50 8.99
C CYS A 160 2.37 -16.21 7.57
N TYR A 161 3.53 -15.56 7.42
CA TYR A 161 4.10 -15.20 6.12
C TYR A 161 5.54 -15.65 5.89
N ARG A 162 6.39 -15.77 6.92
CA ARG A 162 7.76 -16.27 6.76
C ARG A 162 7.83 -17.77 6.58
N ARG A 163 8.79 -18.26 5.80
CA ARG A 163 9.13 -19.68 5.81
C ARG A 163 10.01 -20.01 7.02
N ARG A 164 9.95 -21.26 7.48
CA ARG A 164 10.64 -21.71 8.71
C ARG A 164 12.16 -21.79 8.55
N ASP A 165 12.63 -21.87 7.32
CA ASP A 165 14.03 -21.99 6.88
C ASP A 165 14.68 -20.63 6.53
N GLU A 166 13.89 -19.55 6.47
CA GLU A 166 14.41 -18.18 6.32
C GLU A 166 15.00 -17.70 7.67
N GLU A 167 16.21 -18.18 7.98
CA GLU A 167 17.05 -17.65 9.06
C GLU A 167 17.54 -16.25 8.69
N GLY A 168 16.72 -15.25 8.99
CA GLY A 168 17.08 -13.85 8.82
C GLY A 168 16.04 -12.93 9.46
N GLU A 169 16.50 -12.07 10.37
CA GLU A 169 15.72 -10.88 10.73
C GLU A 169 15.78 -9.91 9.55
N GLU A 170 14.84 -10.01 8.61
CA GLU A 170 14.59 -8.87 7.73
C GLU A 170 14.21 -7.68 8.60
N ASP A 171 15.07 -6.67 8.58
CA ASP A 171 14.93 -5.43 9.34
C ASP A 171 13.72 -4.62 8.90
N GLU A 172 13.22 -4.91 7.70
CA GLU A 172 12.07 -4.27 7.07
C GLU A 172 10.92 -5.26 6.87
N TYR A 173 9.69 -4.76 6.97
CA TYR A 173 8.47 -5.49 6.64
C TYR A 173 7.45 -4.54 6.03
N TRP A 174 6.46 -5.10 5.35
CA TRP A 174 5.38 -4.34 4.74
C TRP A 174 4.16 -4.24 5.66
N VAL A 175 3.52 -3.07 5.64
CA VAL A 175 2.15 -2.88 6.10
C VAL A 175 1.30 -2.39 4.93
N VAL A 176 -0.02 -2.53 5.02
CA VAL A 176 -0.94 -1.89 4.09
C VAL A 176 -1.64 -0.73 4.76
N CYS A 177 -1.60 0.45 4.15
CA CYS A 177 -2.30 1.63 4.61
C CYS A 177 -3.45 1.97 3.66
N ARG A 178 -4.66 2.14 4.20
CA ARG A 178 -5.81 2.69 3.49
C ARG A 178 -6.00 4.15 3.87
N VAL A 179 -5.81 5.07 2.93
CA VAL A 179 -6.01 6.52 3.11
C VAL A 179 -7.31 6.93 2.44
N ARG A 180 -8.15 7.71 3.12
CA ARG A 180 -9.46 8.13 2.61
C ARG A 180 -10.02 9.34 3.34
N LYS A 181 -11.01 10.00 2.74
CA LYS A 181 -11.82 11.00 3.44
C LYS A 181 -12.87 10.33 4.34
N SER A 182 -13.06 10.85 5.55
CA SER A 182 -14.10 10.44 6.48
C SER A 182 -15.46 10.87 5.96
N LYS A 183 -16.44 9.96 5.99
CA LYS A 183 -17.85 10.24 5.69
C LYS A 183 -18.63 10.78 6.91
N ARG A 184 -17.97 10.99 8.05
CA ARG A 184 -18.62 11.59 9.23
C ARG A 184 -18.95 13.05 8.90
N PRO A 185 -20.21 13.49 9.07
CA PRO A 185 -20.61 14.88 8.90
C PRO A 185 -19.88 15.79 9.89
#